data_AF-A0AAU6PF15-F1
#
_entry.id   AF-A0AAU6PF15-F1
#
_cell.length_a   1.000
_cell.length_b   1.000
_cell.length_c   1.000
_cell.angle_alpha   90.00
_cell.angle_beta   90.00
_cell.angle_gamma   90.00
#
_symmetry.space_group_name_H-M   'P 1'
#
loop_
_entity.id
_entity.type
_entity.pdbx_description
1 polymer ?
#
loop_
_entity_poly.entity_id
_entity_poly.type
_entity_poly.pdbx_seq_one_letter_code
_entity_poly.pdbx_strand_id
1 'polypeptide(L)'
;MKKLLLTTLTVFALSLQVGCTSDDGYGSTAKPADKSTASTAPAAKSTAPSAYESALKSAKKEIKKAKKAGMLWKTIGGKKGLLAKAKKLEKKGNTKKAIKLINTAKAHAILGQKQAVDQANAGPNF
;
A
#
# COMPACT_ATOMS: atom_id res chain seq x y z
N MET A 1 29.05 -40.62 -17.32
CA MET A 1 29.11 -41.21 -15.97
C MET A 1 27.98 -40.64 -15.14
N LYS A 2 27.04 -41.49 -14.72
CA LYS A 2 25.90 -41.15 -13.86
C LYS A 2 26.41 -41.02 -12.42
N LYS A 3 26.25 -39.85 -11.80
CA LYS A 3 26.36 -39.69 -10.35
C LYS A 3 25.17 -38.86 -9.88
N LEU A 4 24.12 -39.57 -9.48
CA LEU A 4 23.02 -39.03 -8.69
C LEU A 4 23.60 -38.62 -7.34
N LEU A 5 23.54 -37.34 -6.99
CA LEU A 5 23.79 -36.87 -5.64
C LEU A 5 22.45 -36.46 -5.04
N LEU A 6 21.89 -37.41 -4.30
CA LEU A 6 20.71 -37.33 -3.49
C LEU A 6 21.09 -36.54 -2.22
N THR A 7 20.55 -35.34 -2.03
CA THR A 7 20.78 -34.55 -0.81
C THR A 7 19.46 -33.95 -0.32
N THR A 8 18.85 -34.71 0.60
CA THR A 8 18.05 -34.28 1.77
C THR A 8 17.21 -33.02 1.66
N LEU A 9 15.92 -33.24 1.44
CA LEU A 9 14.81 -32.31 1.63
C LEU A 9 14.57 -32.06 3.14
N THR A 10 15.05 -30.95 3.70
CA THR A 10 14.62 -30.51 5.03
C THR A 10 13.28 -29.78 4.91
N VAL A 11 12.19 -30.48 5.24
CA VAL A 11 10.86 -29.87 5.38
C VAL A 11 10.79 -29.19 6.75
N PHE A 12 10.93 -27.86 6.76
CA PHE A 12 10.65 -27.05 7.94
C PHE A 12 9.15 -26.77 7.98
N ALA A 13 8.43 -27.52 8.81
CA ALA A 13 7.03 -27.29 9.10
C ALA A 13 6.90 -26.06 10.03
N LEU A 14 6.68 -24.87 9.44
CA LEU A 14 6.33 -23.67 10.20
C LEU A 14 4.83 -23.72 10.51
N SER A 15 4.51 -24.12 11.75
CA SER A 15 3.18 -24.05 12.34
C SER A 15 2.70 -22.59 12.38
N LEU A 16 1.76 -22.23 11.51
CA LEU A 16 1.02 -20.97 11.62
C LEU A 16 -0.15 -21.18 12.59
N GLN A 17 -0.02 -20.66 13.81
CA GLN A 17 -1.15 -20.48 14.71
C GLN A 17 -2.05 -19.36 14.17
N VAL A 18 -3.30 -19.71 13.89
CA VAL A 18 -4.39 -18.78 13.57
C VAL A 18 -4.96 -18.28 14.90
N GLY A 19 -4.50 -17.11 15.33
CA GLY A 19 -5.14 -16.34 16.40
C GLY A 19 -6.17 -15.40 15.79
N CYS A 20 -7.44 -15.81 15.77
CA CYS A 20 -8.56 -14.91 15.64
C CYS A 20 -8.78 -14.22 17.00
N THR A 21 -8.46 -12.94 17.09
CA THR A 21 -9.04 -12.08 18.13
C THR A 21 -9.74 -10.93 17.41
N SER A 22 -11.06 -11.04 17.32
CA SER A 22 -11.95 -9.90 17.17
C SER A 22 -11.89 -9.12 18.48
N ASP A 23 -11.15 -8.02 18.47
CA ASP A 23 -11.24 -6.98 19.50
C ASP A 23 -12.16 -5.89 18.92
N ASP A 24 -13.47 -6.07 19.16
CA ASP A 24 -14.46 -5.03 18.97
C ASP A 24 -15.03 -4.72 20.36
N GLY A 25 -14.74 -3.53 20.88
CA GLY A 25 -15.57 -2.93 21.93
C GLY A 25 -14.83 -2.38 23.13
N TYR A 26 -14.02 -1.33 22.94
CA TYR A 26 -13.94 -0.27 23.96
C TYR A 26 -14.34 1.06 23.32
N GLY A 27 -15.54 1.50 23.67
CA GLY A 27 -16.08 2.77 23.24
C GLY A 27 -15.27 3.93 23.81
N SER A 28 -15.10 4.98 23.01
CA SER A 28 -15.24 6.33 23.52
C SER A 28 -15.60 7.30 22.40
N THR A 29 -16.86 7.72 22.44
CA THR A 29 -17.38 9.07 22.23
C THR A 29 -16.91 9.86 21.00
N ALA A 30 -17.66 9.74 19.91
CA ALA A 30 -17.88 10.85 18.98
C ALA A 30 -19.31 10.80 18.40
N LYS A 31 -20.21 11.43 19.16
CA LYS A 31 -21.42 12.19 18.77
C LYS A 31 -22.10 11.85 17.41
N PRO A 32 -23.39 11.42 17.41
CA PRO A 32 -24.16 11.29 16.18
C PRO A 32 -24.63 12.67 15.71
N ALA A 33 -24.32 13.03 14.46
CA ALA A 33 -24.95 14.15 13.78
C ALA A 33 -26.14 13.62 12.97
N ASP A 34 -27.33 13.89 13.49
CA ASP A 34 -28.63 13.69 12.86
C ASP A 34 -28.85 14.73 11.73
N LYS A 35 -29.68 14.32 10.77
CA LYS A 35 -30.48 15.10 9.80
C LYS A 35 -29.91 16.33 9.10
N SER A 36 -29.83 16.17 7.78
CA SER A 36 -30.70 16.87 6.82
C SER A 36 -31.03 18.33 7.13
N THR A 37 -30.40 19.25 6.40
CA THR A 37 -31.11 20.41 5.88
C THR A 37 -30.65 20.65 4.45
N ALA A 38 -31.59 20.49 3.53
CA ALA A 38 -31.46 20.88 2.15
C ALA A 38 -31.12 22.38 2.08
N SER A 39 -30.11 22.72 1.29
CA SER A 39 -29.92 24.09 0.80
C SER A 39 -29.52 24.00 -0.65
N THR A 40 -30.52 24.29 -1.48
CA THR A 40 -30.48 24.46 -2.92
C THR A 40 -29.45 25.54 -3.31
N ALA A 41 -28.40 25.14 -4.02
CA ALA A 41 -27.50 26.01 -4.78
C ALA A 41 -26.83 25.18 -5.90
N PRO A 42 -26.51 25.77 -7.06
CA PRO A 42 -26.55 25.10 -8.35
C PRO A 42 -25.46 24.05 -8.54
N ALA A 43 -25.85 22.95 -9.20
CA ALA A 43 -25.06 21.77 -9.49
C ALA A 43 -23.77 22.06 -10.29
N ALA A 44 -22.69 22.39 -9.60
CA ALA A 44 -21.37 22.01 -10.06
C ALA A 44 -21.23 20.50 -9.77
N LYS A 45 -21.08 19.67 -10.80
CA LYS A 45 -20.72 18.25 -10.67
C LYS A 45 -19.33 18.14 -10.01
N SER A 46 -19.24 18.37 -8.72
CA SER A 46 -18.09 17.97 -7.91
C SER A 46 -18.23 16.48 -7.66
N THR A 47 -17.93 15.68 -8.68
CA THR A 47 -17.80 14.23 -8.51
C THR A 47 -16.63 14.03 -7.55
N ALA A 48 -16.94 13.74 -6.28
CA ALA A 48 -15.92 13.43 -5.30
C ALA A 48 -15.00 12.35 -5.88
N PRO A 49 -13.67 12.52 -5.81
CA PRO A 49 -12.75 11.56 -6.39
C PRO A 49 -13.00 10.19 -5.76
N SER A 50 -13.15 9.16 -6.60
CA SER A 50 -13.34 7.80 -6.13
C SER A 50 -12.24 7.42 -5.12
N ALA A 51 -12.54 6.51 -4.20
CA ALA A 51 -11.55 6.05 -3.22
C ALA A 51 -10.25 5.57 -3.89
N TYR A 52 -10.35 5.01 -5.10
CA TYR A 52 -9.22 4.65 -5.94
C TYR A 52 -8.38 5.86 -6.37
N GLU A 53 -9.00 6.89 -6.94
CA GLU A 53 -8.31 8.12 -7.37
C GLU A 53 -7.65 8.84 -6.19
N SER A 54 -8.34 8.91 -5.06
CA SER A 54 -7.80 9.49 -3.82
C SER A 54 -6.57 8.74 -3.32
N ALA A 55 -6.64 7.40 -3.27
CA ALA A 55 -5.50 6.56 -2.90
C ALA A 55 -4.34 6.73 -3.89
N LEU A 56 -4.63 6.74 -5.19
CA LEU A 56 -3.63 6.86 -6.26
C LEU A 56 -2.92 8.22 -6.19
N LYS A 57 -3.66 9.31 -5.97
CA LYS A 57 -3.10 10.66 -5.78
C LYS A 57 -2.18 10.71 -4.55
N SER A 58 -2.61 10.11 -3.43
CA SER A 58 -1.78 10.02 -2.21
C SER A 58 -0.50 9.22 -2.46
N ALA A 59 -0.59 8.03 -3.05
CA ALA A 59 0.56 7.20 -3.36
C ALA A 59 1.53 7.90 -4.32
N LYS A 60 1.04 8.57 -5.37
CA LYS A 60 1.88 9.34 -6.30
C LYS A 60 2.68 10.44 -5.60
N LYS A 61 2.14 11.10 -4.57
CA LYS A 61 2.89 12.11 -3.80
C LYS A 61 4.09 11.49 -3.09
N GLU A 62 3.89 10.38 -2.39
CA GLU A 62 4.97 9.68 -1.69
C GLU A 62 6.00 9.08 -2.66
N ILE A 63 5.54 8.52 -3.78
CA ILE A 63 6.42 7.99 -4.84
C ILE A 63 7.31 9.08 -5.42
N LYS A 64 6.79 10.30 -5.61
CA LYS A 64 7.60 11.44 -6.05
C LYS A 64 8.70 11.77 -5.05
N LYS A 65 8.40 11.76 -3.74
CA LYS A 65 9.39 11.99 -2.69
C LYS A 65 10.46 10.88 -2.67
N ALA A 66 10.06 9.62 -2.69
CA ALA A 66 10.97 8.47 -2.77
C ALA A 66 11.88 8.52 -4.01
N LYS A 67 11.32 8.92 -5.17
CA LYS A 67 12.10 9.12 -6.40
C LYS A 67 13.13 10.23 -6.27
N LYS A 68 12.75 11.36 -5.66
CA LYS A 68 13.70 12.47 -5.38
C LYS A 68 14.83 12.04 -4.46
N ALA A 69 14.53 11.16 -3.49
CA ALA A 69 15.51 10.60 -2.58
C ALA A 69 16.37 9.47 -3.19
N GLY A 70 16.19 9.12 -4.48
CA GLY A 70 16.92 8.02 -5.12
C GLY A 70 16.45 6.61 -4.71
N MET A 71 15.51 6.50 -3.78
CA MET A 71 15.09 5.24 -3.14
C MET A 71 13.74 4.74 -3.65
N LEU A 72 13.48 4.88 -4.96
CA LEU A 72 12.28 4.30 -5.56
C LEU A 72 12.51 2.82 -5.89
N TRP A 73 11.87 1.95 -5.12
CA TRP A 73 11.98 0.51 -5.36
C TRP A 73 11.31 0.08 -6.68
N LYS A 74 11.96 -0.86 -7.39
CA LYS A 74 11.45 -1.45 -8.65
C LYS A 74 10.07 -2.12 -8.48
N THR A 75 9.70 -2.53 -7.27
CA THR A 75 8.39 -3.13 -6.96
C THR A 75 7.24 -2.14 -7.12
N ILE A 76 7.47 -0.86 -6.83
CA ILE A 76 6.48 0.21 -6.96
C ILE A 76 6.35 0.65 -8.42
N GLY A 77 7.50 0.88 -9.06
CA GLY A 77 7.61 1.46 -10.40
C GLY A 77 7.57 0.46 -11.56
N GLY A 78 7.52 0.99 -12.79
CA GLY A 78 7.67 0.20 -14.01
C GLY A 78 6.40 -0.52 -14.51
N LYS A 79 6.53 -1.23 -15.63
CA LYS A 79 5.41 -1.88 -16.36
C LYS A 79 4.75 -3.03 -15.58
N LYS A 80 5.49 -3.64 -14.63
CA LYS A 80 5.02 -4.74 -13.77
C LYS A 80 4.88 -4.34 -12.28
N GLY A 81 5.06 -3.05 -11.97
CA GLY A 81 4.98 -2.53 -10.61
C GLY A 81 3.57 -2.57 -10.03
N LEU A 82 3.47 -2.30 -8.73
CA LEU A 82 2.22 -2.30 -7.98
C LEU A 82 1.15 -1.39 -8.60
N LEU A 83 1.53 -0.21 -9.09
CA LEU A 83 0.58 0.71 -9.74
C LEU A 83 0.02 0.16 -11.05
N ALA A 84 0.84 -0.53 -11.85
CA ALA A 84 0.39 -1.16 -13.09
C ALA A 84 -0.56 -2.33 -12.81
N LYS A 85 -0.27 -3.13 -11.77
CA LYS A 85 -1.17 -4.19 -11.29
C LYS A 85 -2.48 -3.63 -10.75
N ALA A 86 -2.43 -2.54 -9.99
CA ALA A 86 -3.61 -1.86 -9.47
C ALA A 86 -4.52 -1.37 -10.61
N LYS A 87 -3.94 -0.70 -11.63
CA LYS A 87 -4.69 -0.27 -12.83
C LYS A 87 -5.33 -1.46 -13.57
N LYS A 88 -4.63 -2.59 -13.68
CA LYS A 88 -5.21 -3.81 -14.29
C LYS A 88 -6.37 -4.39 -13.48
N LEU A 89 -6.31 -4.32 -12.15
CA LEU A 89 -7.38 -4.82 -11.28
C LEU A 89 -8.59 -3.89 -11.27
N GLU A 90 -8.38 -2.58 -11.28
CA GLU A 90 -9.45 -1.58 -11.38
C GLU A 90 -10.23 -1.74 -12.69
N LYS A 91 -9.53 -1.90 -13.83
CA LYS A 91 -10.16 -2.24 -15.12
C LYS A 91 -10.96 -3.54 -15.13
N LYS A 92 -10.68 -4.47 -14.21
CA LYS A 92 -11.42 -5.73 -14.03
C LYS A 92 -12.55 -5.59 -12.99
N GLY A 93 -12.88 -4.38 -12.55
CA GLY A 93 -13.87 -4.12 -11.50
C GLY A 93 -13.39 -4.47 -10.08
N ASN A 94 -12.14 -4.87 -9.90
CA ASN A 94 -11.60 -5.29 -8.60
C ASN A 94 -10.98 -4.11 -7.83
N THR A 95 -11.80 -3.08 -7.59
CA THR A 95 -11.38 -1.81 -7.00
C THR A 95 -10.77 -1.99 -5.60
N LYS A 96 -11.32 -2.89 -4.76
CA LYS A 96 -10.78 -3.16 -3.41
C LYS A 96 -9.34 -3.67 -3.46
N LYS A 97 -9.05 -4.69 -4.30
CA LYS A 97 -7.68 -5.20 -4.45
C LYS A 97 -6.76 -4.16 -5.09
N ALA A 98 -7.28 -3.35 -6.02
CA ALA A 98 -6.53 -2.27 -6.64
C ALA A 98 -6.08 -1.21 -5.61
N ILE A 99 -6.99 -0.77 -4.72
CA ILE A 99 -6.69 0.14 -3.61
C ILE A 99 -5.64 -0.49 -2.67
N LYS A 100 -5.77 -1.77 -2.34
CA LYS A 100 -4.79 -2.48 -1.51
C LYS A 100 -3.38 -2.39 -2.09
N LEU A 101 -3.22 -2.65 -3.39
CA LEU A 101 -1.93 -2.53 -4.07
C LEU A 101 -1.40 -1.08 -4.09
N ILE A 102 -2.28 -0.09 -4.23
CA ILE A 102 -1.89 1.33 -4.16
C ILE A 102 -1.39 1.68 -2.77
N ASN A 103 -2.05 1.20 -1.71
CA ASN A 103 -1.63 1.43 -0.34
C ASN A 103 -0.30 0.74 -0.03
N THR A 104 -0.08 -0.48 -0.53
CA THR A 104 1.24 -1.14 -0.46
C THR A 104 2.31 -0.32 -1.18
N ALA A 105 2.01 0.21 -2.37
CA ALA A 105 2.93 1.06 -3.12
C ALA A 105 3.30 2.34 -2.36
N LYS A 106 2.31 2.95 -1.70
CA LYS A 106 2.52 4.10 -0.79
C LYS A 106 3.41 3.73 0.38
N ALA A 107 3.15 2.61 1.05
CA ALA A 107 3.96 2.16 2.19
C ALA A 107 5.42 1.94 1.79
N HIS A 108 5.68 1.25 0.67
CA HIS A 108 7.04 1.06 0.17
C HIS A 108 7.72 2.39 -0.19
N ALA A 109 6.98 3.37 -0.72
CA ALA A 109 7.54 4.70 -1.01
C ALA A 109 7.94 5.45 0.27
N ILE A 110 7.18 5.30 1.36
CA ILE A 110 7.53 5.88 2.67
C ILE A 110 8.76 5.17 3.25
N LEU A 111 8.83 3.84 3.15
CA LEU A 111 10.01 3.08 3.57
C LEU A 111 11.27 3.49 2.81
N GLY A 112 11.18 3.66 1.49
CA GLY A 112 12.30 4.16 0.68
C GLY A 112 12.77 5.55 1.12
N GLN A 113 11.84 6.45 1.47
CA GLN A 113 12.20 7.76 2.03
C GLN A 113 12.94 7.64 3.36
N LYS A 114 12.46 6.77 4.27
CA LYS A 114 13.14 6.52 5.55
C LYS A 114 14.54 5.94 5.33
N GLN A 115 14.64 4.95 4.44
CA GLN A 115 15.93 4.34 4.09
C GLN A 115 16.93 5.36 3.54
N ALA A 116 16.49 6.36 2.76
CA ALA A 116 17.36 7.45 2.33
C ALA A 116 17.87 8.29 3.51
N VAL A 117 17.01 8.60 4.48
CA VAL A 117 17.40 9.33 5.70
C VAL A 117 18.37 8.50 6.53
N ASP A 118 18.10 7.22 6.71
CA ASP A 118 18.95 6.32 7.48
C ASP A 118 20.35 6.20 6.84
N GLN A 119 20.42 6.10 5.51
CA GLN A 119 21.68 6.08 4.77
C GLN A 119 22.44 7.41 4.87
N ALA A 120 21.75 8.54 4.87
CA ALA A 120 22.38 9.85 5.05
C ALA A 120 22.96 10.02 6.47
N ASN A 121 22.33 9.39 7.47
CA ASN A 121 22.73 9.47 8.88
C ASN A 121 23.68 8.36 9.34
N ALA A 122 23.96 7.35 8.51
CA ALA A 122 24.74 6.17 8.90
C ALA A 122 26.19 6.48 9.30
N GLY A 123 26.68 7.71 9.07
CA GLY A 123 28.05 8.12 9.38
C GLY A 123 29.12 7.34 8.61
N PRO A 124 30.40 7.71 8.72
CA PRO A 124 31.49 6.89 8.21
C PRO A 124 31.57 5.59 9.04
N ASN A 125 31.46 4.44 8.38
CA ASN A 125 31.87 3.17 8.97
C ASN A 125 33.39 3.09 8.87
N PHE A 126 34.09 3.21 9.99
CA PHE A 126 35.53 2.95 10.12
C PHE A 126 35.77 1.47 10.44
#